data_AF-A0A412XSE2-F1
#
_entry.id   AF-A0A412XSE2-F1
#
_cell.length_a   1.000
_cell.length_b   1.000
_cell.length_c   1.000
_cell.angle_alpha   90.00
_cell.angle_beta   90.00
_cell.angle_gamma   90.00
#
_symmetry.space_group_name_H-M   'P 1'
#
loop_
_entity.id
_entity.type
_entity.pdbx_description
1 polymer ?
#
loop_
_entity_poly.entity_id
_entity_poly.type
_entity_poly.pdbx_seq_one_letter_code
_entity_poly.pdbx_strand_id
1 'polypeptide(L)'
;MKTYLLDILNRYNRFSENLDVKTILCNKSWFIFNDTGDKELYIFQENGSLITSVNGKVTNATWQYVPANKSIIISFKEQSYMLHPAFLDKNIFALQQDGTNRYSFMIDEKQSQSFQPKSLTELKSYFENIERKRIEEDKRKEKLWAEQQREINQRRIEEERRKQIKAQQKQLQQYKNKKRLEYWEQNQDLILQKDLFYKQLFISKNKWEKR
;
A
#
# COMPACT_ATOMS: atom_id res chain seq x y z
N MET A 1 24.29 -5.10 28.54
CA MET A 1 23.76 -5.35 27.18
C MET A 1 24.74 -4.80 26.16
N LYS A 2 25.15 -5.59 25.15
CA LYS A 2 26.05 -5.08 24.09
C LYS A 2 25.28 -4.28 23.05
N THR A 3 25.94 -3.25 22.51
CA THR A 3 25.40 -2.39 21.46
C THR A 3 26.44 -2.17 20.36
N TYR A 4 25.99 -2.16 19.12
CA TYR A 4 26.80 -2.12 17.90
C TYR A 4 26.41 -0.91 17.04
N LEU A 5 27.38 -0.34 16.34
CA LEU A 5 27.11 0.70 15.36
C LEU A 5 26.72 0.05 14.04
N LEU A 6 25.53 0.37 13.53
CA LEU A 6 25.05 -0.15 12.26
C LEU A 6 24.34 0.96 11.49
N ASP A 7 25.12 1.70 10.68
CA ASP A 7 24.65 2.88 9.92
C ASP A 7 23.45 2.61 9.02
N ILE A 8 23.25 1.35 8.65
CA ILE A 8 22.10 0.96 7.83
C ILE A 8 20.78 1.25 8.56
N LEU A 9 20.73 1.10 9.89
CA LEU A 9 19.54 1.35 10.70
C LEU A 9 19.24 2.83 10.88
N ASN A 10 20.24 3.72 10.83
CA ASN A 10 20.00 5.17 10.86
C ASN A 10 19.19 5.63 9.63
N ARG A 11 19.29 4.90 8.51
CA ARG A 11 18.44 5.13 7.32
C ARG A 11 17.03 4.54 7.48
N TYR A 12 16.82 3.70 8.48
CA TYR A 12 15.58 2.98 8.75
C TYR A 12 14.90 3.54 10.00
N ASN A 13 14.31 4.72 9.90
CA ASN A 13 13.32 5.17 10.89
C ASN A 13 12.01 4.40 10.64
N ARG A 14 11.95 3.12 11.03
CA ARG A 14 10.88 2.18 10.67
C ARG A 14 10.24 1.50 11.88
N PHE A 15 10.17 2.17 13.01
CA PHE A 15 9.22 1.75 14.02
C PHE A 15 7.83 2.32 13.70
N SER A 16 6.85 1.45 13.45
CA SER A 16 5.46 1.87 13.28
C SER A 16 4.93 2.36 14.62
N GLU A 17 4.42 3.59 14.66
CA GLU A 17 3.92 4.23 15.89
C GLU A 17 2.77 3.48 16.56
N ASN A 18 2.09 2.59 15.83
CA ASN A 18 0.90 1.87 16.28
C ASN A 18 1.19 0.50 16.90
N LEU A 19 2.45 0.19 17.17
CA LEU A 19 2.86 -1.13 17.58
C LEU A 19 2.92 -1.25 19.11
N ASP A 20 2.19 -2.23 19.66
CA ASP A 20 2.22 -2.50 21.11
C ASP A 20 3.53 -3.20 21.50
N VAL A 21 4.54 -2.37 21.79
CA VAL A 21 5.88 -2.77 22.26
C VAL A 21 5.79 -3.71 23.46
N LYS A 22 4.86 -3.45 24.39
CA LYS A 22 4.72 -4.23 25.62
C LYS A 22 4.34 -5.66 25.28
N THR A 23 3.33 -5.83 24.43
CA THR A 23 2.86 -7.13 23.96
C THR A 23 3.94 -7.89 23.18
N ILE A 24 4.71 -7.19 22.34
CA ILE A 24 5.80 -7.82 21.58
C ILE A 24 6.88 -8.37 22.49
N LEU A 25 7.33 -7.56 23.46
CA LEU A 25 8.39 -7.95 24.39
C LEU A 25 7.97 -9.12 25.26
N CYS A 26 6.76 -9.09 25.83
CA CYS A 26 6.30 -10.06 26.83
C CYS A 26 5.92 -11.42 26.23
N ASN A 27 5.49 -11.46 24.97
CA ASN A 27 4.99 -12.70 24.35
C ASN A 27 6.10 -13.65 23.86
N LYS A 28 7.37 -13.25 23.99
CA LYS A 28 8.51 -13.94 23.38
C LYS A 28 9.70 -13.98 24.32
N SER A 29 10.55 -14.98 24.10
CA SER A 29 11.91 -15.02 24.65
C SER A 29 12.88 -14.50 23.60
N TRP A 30 13.84 -13.67 24.03
CA TRP A 30 14.71 -12.93 23.14
C TRP A 30 16.16 -13.35 23.32
N PHE A 31 16.75 -13.93 22.29
CA PHE A 31 18.19 -14.16 22.22
C PHE A 31 18.89 -12.83 21.89
N ILE A 32 19.83 -12.39 22.73
CA ILE A 32 20.59 -11.16 22.51
C ILE A 32 21.78 -11.48 21.62
N PHE A 33 21.85 -10.80 20.47
CA PHE A 33 23.02 -10.89 19.61
C PHE A 33 24.24 -10.32 20.35
N ASN A 34 25.27 -11.15 20.45
CA ASN A 34 26.59 -10.75 20.89
C ASN A 34 27.65 -11.34 19.96
N ASP A 35 28.80 -10.68 19.91
CA ASP A 35 29.99 -11.06 19.16
C ASP A 35 30.92 -11.98 19.96
N THR A 36 30.57 -12.35 21.20
CA THR A 36 31.34 -13.30 22.02
C THR A 36 30.95 -14.76 21.79
N GLY A 37 29.79 -15.02 21.19
CA GLY A 37 29.25 -16.36 21.00
C GLY A 37 28.56 -16.93 22.23
N ASP A 38 28.37 -16.13 23.28
CA ASP A 38 27.66 -16.52 24.49
C ASP A 38 26.16 -16.64 24.21
N LYS A 39 25.49 -17.61 24.83
CA LYS A 39 24.03 -17.68 24.82
C LYS A 39 23.49 -16.70 25.85
N GLU A 40 23.04 -15.53 25.40
CA GLU A 40 22.38 -14.52 26.20
C GLU A 40 20.88 -14.48 25.87
N LEU A 41 20.02 -14.70 26.87
CA LEU A 41 18.56 -14.80 26.72
C LEU A 41 17.84 -13.85 27.67
N TYR A 42 16.92 -13.04 27.14
CA TYR A 42 16.14 -12.04 27.88
C TYR A 42 14.66 -12.41 27.80
N ILE A 43 13.99 -12.46 28.95
CA ILE A 43 12.56 -12.79 29.07
C ILE A 43 11.87 -11.66 29.82
N PHE A 44 11.06 -10.89 29.08
CA PHE A 44 10.32 -9.75 29.62
C PHE A 44 8.99 -10.23 30.19
N GLN A 45 8.67 -9.83 31.42
CA GLN A 45 7.40 -10.13 32.06
C GLN A 45 6.49 -8.91 32.10
N GLU A 46 5.18 -9.12 32.00
CA GLU A 46 4.18 -8.03 31.99
C GLU A 46 4.18 -7.17 33.26
N ASN A 47 4.64 -7.74 34.37
CA ASN A 47 4.79 -7.09 35.67
C ASN A 47 6.01 -6.14 35.77
N GLY A 48 6.79 -6.00 34.70
CA GLY A 48 8.00 -5.16 34.66
C GLY A 48 9.27 -5.86 35.13
N SER A 49 9.23 -7.17 35.41
CA SER A 49 10.43 -7.96 35.71
C SER A 49 11.09 -8.42 34.40
N LEU A 50 12.42 -8.42 34.39
CA LEU A 50 13.24 -8.93 33.29
C LEU A 50 14.13 -10.03 33.83
N ILE A 51 14.03 -11.23 33.25
CA ILE A 51 14.93 -12.33 33.57
C ILE A 51 15.97 -12.40 32.46
N THR A 52 17.25 -12.29 32.82
CA THR A 52 18.35 -12.48 31.87
C THR A 52 19.13 -13.74 32.22
N SER A 53 19.56 -14.50 31.22
CA SER A 53 20.38 -15.70 31.38
C SER A 53 21.57 -15.63 30.43
N VAL A 54 22.79 -15.70 30.97
CA VAL A 54 24.03 -15.78 30.18
C VAL A 54 24.67 -17.13 30.45
N ASN A 55 24.68 -18.01 29.43
CA ASN A 55 25.18 -19.38 29.54
C ASN A 55 24.62 -20.14 30.77
N GLY A 56 23.34 -19.90 31.10
CA GLY A 56 22.64 -20.53 32.23
C GLY A 56 22.73 -19.77 33.57
N LYS A 57 23.55 -18.72 33.68
CA LYS A 57 23.59 -17.87 34.88
C LYS A 57 22.47 -16.83 34.82
N VAL A 58 21.51 -16.95 35.75
CA VAL A 58 20.33 -16.09 35.78
C VAL A 58 20.57 -14.83 36.61
N THR A 59 20.19 -13.68 36.06
CA THR A 59 20.16 -12.40 36.76
C THR A 59 18.77 -11.78 36.63
N ASN A 60 18.21 -11.34 37.75
CA ASN A 60 16.95 -10.60 37.77
C ASN A 60 17.23 -9.11 37.58
N ALA A 61 16.51 -8.52 36.64
CA ALA A 61 16.51 -7.10 36.29
C ALA A 61 15.06 -6.60 36.21
N THR A 62 14.87 -5.32 35.94
CA THR A 62 13.54 -4.75 35.71
C THR A 62 13.52 -4.02 34.37
N TRP A 63 12.33 -3.87 33.82
CA TRP A 63 12.12 -3.10 32.60
C TRP A 63 10.80 -2.33 32.67
N GLN A 64 10.74 -1.23 31.94
CA GLN A 64 9.56 -0.39 31.87
C GLN A 64 9.43 0.22 30.48
N TYR A 65 8.21 0.22 29.93
CA TYR A 65 7.90 1.03 28.77
C TYR A 65 7.45 2.44 29.23
N VAL A 66 8.04 3.48 28.65
CA VAL A 66 7.75 4.89 28.91
C VAL A 66 7.08 5.47 27.66
N PRO A 67 5.73 5.57 27.65
CA PRO A 67 4.99 6.02 26.47
C PRO A 67 5.35 7.45 26.04
N ALA A 68 5.62 8.34 27.01
CA ALA A 68 5.91 9.75 26.76
C ALA A 68 7.14 9.97 25.85
N ASN A 69 8.14 9.08 25.95
CA ASN A 69 9.33 9.11 25.10
C ASN A 69 9.39 7.92 24.13
N LYS A 70 8.31 7.12 24.05
CA LYS A 70 8.26 5.86 23.30
C LYS A 70 9.51 4.98 23.54
N SER A 71 10.00 4.96 24.78
CA SER A 71 11.26 4.32 25.13
C SER A 71 11.04 3.14 26.07
N ILE A 72 12.00 2.23 26.07
CA ILE A 72 12.09 1.09 26.98
C ILE A 72 13.27 1.38 27.91
N ILE A 73 13.02 1.35 29.21
CA ILE A 73 14.07 1.39 30.21
C ILE A 73 14.34 -0.04 30.65
N ILE A 74 15.60 -0.46 30.66
CA ILE A 74 16.05 -1.72 31.23
C ILE A 74 17.03 -1.41 32.36
N SER A 75 16.68 -1.80 33.57
CA SER A 75 17.43 -1.50 34.78
C SER A 75 18.04 -2.78 35.36
N PHE A 76 19.35 -2.87 35.29
CA PHE A 76 20.17 -3.87 35.97
C PHE A 76 20.61 -3.32 37.34
N LYS A 77 21.20 -4.17 38.19
CA LYS A 77 21.65 -3.78 39.54
C LYS A 77 22.63 -2.59 39.55
N GLU A 78 23.47 -2.47 38.53
CA GLU A 78 24.56 -1.48 38.47
C GLU A 78 24.28 -0.34 37.49
N GLN A 79 23.44 -0.56 36.48
CA GLN A 79 23.24 0.38 35.38
C GLN A 79 21.87 0.22 34.75
N SER A 80 21.34 1.31 34.22
CA SER A 80 20.09 1.35 33.49
C SER A 80 20.32 1.89 32.08
N TYR A 81 19.58 1.35 31.11
CA TYR A 81 19.66 1.74 29.71
C TYR A 81 18.31 2.24 29.25
N MET A 82 18.29 3.39 28.57
CA MET A 82 17.13 3.85 27.83
C MET A 82 17.29 3.48 26.36
N LEU A 83 16.26 2.84 25.81
CA LEU A 83 16.29 2.22 24.50
C LEU A 83 15.06 2.64 23.68
N HIS A 84 15.26 2.99 22.43
CA HIS A 84 14.19 3.28 21.48
C HIS A 84 13.99 2.11 20.52
N PRO A 85 12.76 1.62 20.35
CA PRO A 85 12.45 0.70 19.26
C PRO A 85 12.81 1.33 17.91
N ALA A 86 13.74 0.71 17.18
CA ALA A 86 14.23 1.24 15.90
C ALA A 86 13.73 0.42 14.71
N PHE A 87 13.74 -0.90 14.85
CA PHE A 87 13.33 -1.81 13.79
C PHE A 87 12.73 -3.08 14.36
N LEU A 88 11.61 -3.54 13.81
CA LEU A 88 11.05 -4.84 14.12
C LEU A 88 10.69 -5.56 12.83
N ASP A 89 11.05 -6.84 12.79
CA ASP A 89 10.61 -7.80 11.79
C ASP A 89 10.19 -9.11 12.50
N LYS A 90 9.78 -10.12 11.73
CA LYS A 90 9.40 -11.45 12.24
C LYS A 90 10.51 -12.09 13.10
N ASN A 91 11.77 -11.84 12.77
CA ASN A 91 12.92 -12.54 13.38
C ASN A 91 13.70 -11.66 14.36
N ILE A 92 13.85 -10.37 14.06
CA ILE A 92 14.74 -9.44 14.79
C ILE A 92 13.95 -8.27 15.34
N PHE A 93 14.24 -7.90 16.57
CA PHE A 93 13.89 -6.64 17.18
C PHE A 93 15.17 -5.84 17.51
N ALA A 94 15.31 -4.66 16.91
CA ALA A 94 16.44 -3.77 17.13
C ALA A 94 16.04 -2.59 18.01
N LEU A 95 16.86 -2.33 19.02
CA LEU A 95 16.69 -1.27 20.00
C LEU A 95 17.89 -0.31 19.93
N GLN A 96 17.65 0.96 19.66
CA GLN A 96 18.67 1.99 19.69
C GLN A 96 18.89 2.50 21.11
N GLN A 97 20.13 2.67 21.54
CA GLN A 97 20.43 3.32 22.81
C GLN A 97 20.26 4.83 22.70
N ASP A 98 19.47 5.39 23.62
CA ASP A 98 19.09 6.82 23.63
C ASP A 98 20.33 7.74 23.56
N GLY A 99 20.22 8.79 22.76
CA GLY A 99 21.31 9.73 22.49
C GLY A 99 22.51 9.16 21.71
N THR A 100 22.44 7.93 21.19
CA THR A 100 23.54 7.29 20.46
C THR A 100 23.10 6.62 19.16
N ASN A 101 24.04 6.33 18.26
CA ASN A 101 23.79 5.49 17.06
C ASN A 101 24.17 4.02 17.29
N ARG A 102 24.06 3.56 18.55
CA ARG A 102 24.37 2.18 18.91
C ARG A 102 23.08 1.40 19.09
N TYR A 103 23.05 0.20 18.54
CA TYR A 103 21.88 -0.66 18.47
C TYR A 103 22.14 -1.98 19.17
N SER A 104 21.15 -2.46 19.90
CA SER A 104 21.09 -3.82 20.41
C SER A 104 20.10 -4.62 19.57
N PHE A 105 20.44 -5.88 19.33
CA PHE A 105 19.64 -6.76 18.49
C PHE A 105 19.15 -7.94 19.31
N MET A 106 17.86 -8.16 19.25
CA MET A 106 17.16 -9.24 19.92
C MET A 106 16.54 -10.14 18.85
N ILE A 107 16.76 -11.43 18.96
CA ILE A 107 16.26 -12.43 18.01
C ILE A 107 15.25 -13.31 18.73
N ASP A 108 14.11 -13.57 18.11
CA ASP A 108 13.10 -14.46 18.69
C ASP A 108 13.70 -15.87 18.88
N GLU A 109 13.67 -16.40 20.11
CA GLU A 109 14.21 -17.72 20.44
C GLU A 109 13.59 -18.82 19.57
N LYS A 110 12.31 -18.69 19.19
CA LYS A 110 11.67 -19.67 18.30
C LYS A 110 12.29 -19.70 16.90
N GLN A 111 12.86 -18.58 16.44
CA GLN A 111 13.50 -18.45 15.13
C GLN A 111 15.02 -18.68 15.21
N SER A 112 15.59 -18.82 16.42
CA SER A 112 17.04 -18.90 16.61
C SER A 112 17.65 -20.14 15.97
N GLN A 113 16.89 -21.22 15.75
CA GLN A 113 17.37 -22.42 15.04
C GLN A 113 17.61 -22.16 13.54
N SER A 114 16.77 -21.34 12.91
CA SER A 114 16.89 -21.00 11.49
C SER A 114 17.71 -19.73 11.24
N PHE A 115 17.78 -18.85 12.23
CA PHE A 115 18.38 -17.53 12.09
C PHE A 115 19.19 -17.17 13.34
N GLN A 116 20.50 -17.43 13.27
CA GLN A 116 21.45 -17.04 14.30
C GLN A 116 22.67 -16.40 13.63
N PRO A 117 22.63 -15.08 13.35
CA PRO A 117 23.78 -14.39 12.80
C PRO A 117 24.96 -14.52 13.77
N LYS A 118 26.09 -15.01 13.27
CA LYS A 118 27.31 -15.21 14.07
C LYS A 118 28.23 -13.99 14.08
N SER A 119 27.98 -13.07 13.15
CA SER A 119 28.81 -11.88 12.96
C SER A 119 27.97 -10.66 12.60
N LEU A 120 28.53 -9.47 12.85
CA LEU A 120 27.93 -8.21 12.43
C LEU A 120 27.79 -8.14 10.89
N THR A 121 28.67 -8.81 10.14
CA THR A 121 28.62 -8.88 8.67
C THR A 121 27.41 -9.66 8.16
N GLU A 122 27.08 -10.79 8.79
CA GLU A 122 25.87 -11.55 8.48
C GLU A 122 24.62 -10.75 8.81
N LEU A 123 24.63 -10.07 9.95
CA LEU A 123 23.54 -9.19 10.36
C LEU A 123 23.36 -8.03 9.37
N LYS A 124 24.46 -7.40 8.92
CA LYS A 124 24.43 -6.34 7.89
C LYS A 124 23.86 -6.86 6.58
N SER A 125 24.32 -8.02 6.11
CA SER A 125 23.81 -8.68 4.89
C SER A 125 22.30 -8.96 4.96
N TYR A 126 21.81 -9.36 6.14
CA TYR A 126 20.38 -9.56 6.37
C TYR A 126 19.58 -8.26 6.15
N PHE A 127 20.00 -7.16 6.78
CA PHE A 127 19.34 -5.87 6.62
C PHE A 127 19.43 -5.34 5.19
N GLU A 128 20.55 -5.54 4.49
CA GLU A 128 20.69 -5.18 3.07
C GLU A 128 19.74 -5.98 2.17
N ASN A 129 19.50 -7.25 2.47
CA ASN A 129 18.57 -8.08 1.72
C ASN A 129 17.11 -7.65 1.91
N ILE A 130 16.72 -7.33 3.15
CA ILE A 130 15.40 -6.75 3.44
C ILE A 130 15.18 -5.48 2.61
N GLU A 131 16.20 -4.62 2.54
CA GLU A 131 16.07 -3.36 1.81
C GLU A 131 15.96 -3.55 0.30
N ARG A 132 16.76 -4.45 -0.27
CA ARG A 132 16.64 -4.79 -1.69
C ARG A 132 15.23 -5.26 -2.03
N LYS A 133 14.67 -6.19 -1.25
CA LYS A 133 13.30 -6.68 -1.45
C LYS A 133 12.27 -5.56 -1.38
N ARG A 134 12.42 -4.64 -0.41
CA ARG A 134 11.52 -3.49 -0.30
C ARG A 134 11.57 -2.59 -1.53
N ILE A 135 12.77 -2.22 -1.97
CA ILE A 135 12.95 -1.37 -3.15
C ILE A 135 12.33 -2.02 -4.39
N GLU A 136 12.46 -3.34 -4.54
CA GLU A 136 11.83 -4.09 -5.62
C GLU A 136 10.30 -4.09 -5.52
N GLU A 137 9.73 -4.26 -4.33
CA GLU A 137 8.29 -4.20 -4.08
C GLU A 137 7.71 -2.81 -4.36
N ASP A 138 8.38 -1.75 -3.91
CA ASP A 138 7.94 -0.37 -4.13
C ASP A 138 7.96 -0.03 -5.63
N LYS A 139 9.02 -0.41 -6.36
CA LYS A 139 9.06 -0.30 -7.83
C LYS A 139 7.95 -1.09 -8.51
N ARG A 140 7.60 -2.27 -7.99
CA ARG A 140 6.51 -3.10 -8.54
C ARG A 140 5.15 -2.42 -8.32
N LYS A 141 4.90 -1.85 -7.14
CA LYS A 141 3.68 -1.11 -6.84
C LYS A 141 3.54 0.13 -7.69
N GLU A 142 4.62 0.90 -7.87
CA GLU A 142 4.64 2.07 -8.75
C GLU A 142 4.29 1.69 -10.20
N LYS A 143 4.87 0.60 -10.72
CA LYS A 143 4.55 0.08 -12.06
C LYS A 143 3.07 -0.29 -12.20
N LEU A 144 2.54 -1.05 -11.23
CA LEU A 144 1.13 -1.45 -11.21
C LEU A 144 0.20 -0.24 -11.17
N TRP A 145 0.51 0.75 -10.33
CA TRP A 145 -0.27 1.98 -10.22
C TRP A 145 -0.25 2.79 -11.51
N ALA A 146 0.93 2.93 -12.14
CA ALA A 146 1.06 3.60 -13.42
C ALA A 146 0.28 2.89 -14.54
N GLU A 147 0.26 1.55 -14.55
CA GLU A 147 -0.49 0.75 -15.51
C GLU A 147 -2.00 0.91 -15.34
N GLN A 148 -2.51 0.86 -14.10
CA GLN A 148 -3.91 1.14 -13.79
C GLN A 148 -4.32 2.55 -14.24
N GLN A 149 -3.48 3.55 -13.99
CA GLN A 149 -3.77 4.93 -14.39
C GLN A 149 -3.81 5.08 -15.91
N ARG A 150 -2.93 4.37 -16.64
CA ARG A 150 -2.97 4.33 -18.11
C ARG A 150 -4.25 3.69 -18.62
N GLU A 151 -4.68 2.59 -18.02
CA GLU A 151 -5.90 1.90 -18.42
C GLU A 151 -7.15 2.78 -18.20
N ILE A 152 -7.25 3.43 -17.04
CA ILE A 152 -8.33 4.39 -16.74
C ILE A 152 -8.35 5.52 -17.77
N ASN A 153 -7.19 6.10 -18.08
CA ASN A 153 -7.09 7.17 -19.07
C ASN A 153 -7.49 6.69 -20.48
N GLN A 154 -7.06 5.50 -20.89
CA GLN A 154 -7.45 4.92 -22.17
C GLN A 154 -8.96 4.70 -22.27
N ARG A 155 -9.58 4.15 -21.22
CA ARG A 155 -11.05 4.00 -21.15
C ARG A 155 -11.76 5.33 -21.28
N ARG A 156 -11.28 6.38 -20.60
CA ARG A 156 -11.86 7.73 -20.68
C ARG A 156 -11.77 8.31 -22.11
N ILE A 157 -10.62 8.19 -22.77
CA ILE A 157 -10.41 8.64 -24.15
C ILE A 157 -11.35 7.88 -25.10
N GLU A 158 -11.46 6.57 -24.94
CA GLU A 158 -12.34 5.74 -25.78
C GLU A 158 -13.82 6.08 -25.58
N GLU A 159 -14.26 6.33 -24.35
CA GLU A 159 -15.62 6.80 -24.06
C GLU A 159 -15.92 8.17 -24.68
N GLU A 160 -14.98 9.12 -24.60
CA GLU A 160 -15.11 10.42 -25.24
C GLU A 160 -15.22 10.30 -26.76
N ARG A 161 -14.37 9.48 -27.40
CA ARG A 161 -14.46 9.18 -28.83
C ARG A 161 -15.81 8.58 -29.21
N ARG A 162 -16.30 7.60 -28.44
CA ARG A 162 -17.63 6.99 -28.66
C ARG A 162 -18.75 8.01 -28.55
N LYS A 163 -18.69 8.92 -27.57
CA LYS A 163 -19.67 10.02 -27.42
C LYS A 163 -19.64 10.96 -28.62
N GLN A 164 -18.44 11.34 -29.08
CA GLN A 164 -18.27 12.20 -30.27
C GLN A 164 -18.82 11.54 -31.53
N ILE A 165 -18.50 10.26 -31.79
CA ILE A 165 -19.02 9.51 -32.94
C ILE A 165 -20.56 9.46 -32.91
N LYS A 166 -21.15 9.14 -31.76
CA LYS A 166 -22.63 9.13 -31.60
C LYS A 166 -23.24 10.51 -31.86
N ALA A 167 -22.61 11.59 -31.38
CA ALA A 167 -23.08 12.95 -31.62
C ALA A 167 -23.03 13.32 -33.12
N GLN A 168 -21.94 13.00 -33.81
CA GLN A 168 -21.80 13.21 -35.25
C GLN A 168 -22.84 12.43 -36.06
N GLN A 169 -23.06 11.16 -35.71
CA GLN A 169 -24.09 10.33 -36.35
C GLN A 169 -25.49 10.94 -36.17
N LYS A 170 -25.81 11.43 -34.96
CA LYS A 170 -27.08 12.09 -34.67
C LYS A 170 -27.27 13.37 -35.48
N GLN A 171 -26.23 14.21 -35.59
CA GLN A 171 -26.25 15.42 -36.41
C GLN A 171 -26.46 15.09 -37.89
N LEU A 172 -25.74 14.10 -38.42
CA LEU A 172 -25.91 13.66 -39.81
C LEU A 172 -27.32 13.16 -40.07
N GLN A 173 -27.89 12.39 -39.14
CA GLN A 173 -29.26 11.89 -39.25
C GLN A 173 -30.28 13.04 -39.24
N GLN A 174 -30.11 14.03 -38.35
CA GLN A 174 -30.94 15.24 -38.33
C GLN A 174 -30.85 16.01 -39.65
N TYR A 175 -29.65 16.17 -40.19
CA TYR A 175 -29.44 16.83 -41.49
C TYR A 175 -30.14 16.08 -42.63
N LYS A 176 -29.99 14.74 -42.71
CA LYS A 176 -30.71 13.91 -43.69
C LYS A 176 -32.22 14.04 -43.55
N ASN A 177 -32.74 14.00 -42.32
CA ASN A 177 -34.17 14.17 -42.05
C ASN A 177 -34.67 15.54 -42.53
N LYS A 178 -33.92 16.62 -42.25
CA LYS A 178 -34.24 17.97 -42.73
C LYS A 178 -34.26 18.04 -44.25
N LYS A 179 -33.25 17.48 -44.92
CA LYS A 179 -33.20 17.44 -46.40
C LYS A 179 -34.35 16.66 -47.01
N ARG A 180 -34.77 15.54 -46.41
CA ARG A 180 -35.97 14.82 -46.86
C ARG A 180 -37.24 15.64 -46.69
N LEU A 181 -37.36 16.40 -45.60
CA LEU A 181 -38.50 17.28 -45.37
C LEU A 181 -38.54 18.41 -46.40
N GLU A 182 -37.42 19.11 -46.60
CA GLU A 182 -37.29 20.15 -47.65
C GLU A 182 -37.64 19.60 -49.04
N TYR A 183 -37.16 18.39 -49.37
CA TYR A 183 -37.50 17.74 -50.63
C TYR A 183 -39.00 17.42 -50.73
N TRP A 184 -39.60 16.89 -49.66
CA TRP A 184 -41.02 16.59 -49.62
C TRP A 184 -41.85 17.86 -49.78
N GLU A 185 -41.56 18.94 -49.04
CA GLU A 185 -42.26 20.23 -49.13
C GLU A 185 -42.20 20.82 -50.55
N GLN A 186 -41.03 20.79 -51.19
CA GLN A 186 -40.86 21.32 -52.55
C GLN A 186 -41.55 20.48 -53.62
N ASN A 187 -41.70 19.17 -53.40
CA ASN A 187 -42.22 18.24 -54.40
C ASN A 187 -43.60 17.69 -54.01
N GLN A 188 -44.24 18.21 -52.96
CA GLN A 188 -45.43 17.62 -52.37
C GLN A 188 -46.56 17.50 -53.39
N ASP A 189 -46.84 18.57 -54.16
CA ASP A 189 -47.88 18.56 -55.18
C ASP A 189 -47.58 17.57 -56.32
N LEU A 190 -46.32 17.49 -56.76
CA LEU A 190 -45.89 16.55 -57.80
C LEU A 190 -45.99 15.09 -57.31
N ILE A 191 -45.62 14.85 -56.05
CA ILE A 191 -45.70 13.52 -55.41
C ILE A 191 -47.17 13.11 -55.24
N LEU A 192 -48.02 14.00 -54.71
CA LEU A 192 -49.45 13.75 -54.51
C LEU A 192 -50.20 13.61 -55.84
N GLN A 193 -49.82 14.34 -56.90
CA GLN A 193 -50.38 14.13 -58.23
C GLN A 193 -49.97 12.79 -58.85
N LYS A 194 -48.86 12.18 -58.45
CA LYS A 194 -48.48 10.83 -58.90
C LYS A 194 -49.17 9.72 -58.10
N ASP A 195 -49.77 10.05 -56.95
CA ASP A 195 -50.53 9.13 -56.13
C ASP A 195 -51.95 8.90 -56.68
N LEU A 196 -52.26 7.65 -57.03
CA LEU A 196 -53.53 7.22 -57.59
C LEU A 196 -54.70 7.43 -56.61
N PHE A 197 -54.46 7.28 -55.31
CA PHE A 197 -55.49 7.43 -54.27
C PHE A 197 -55.82 8.90 -54.03
N TYR A 198 -54.80 9.76 -53.99
CA TYR A 198 -54.99 11.21 -53.87
C TYR A 198 -55.72 11.80 -55.10
N LYS A 199 -55.37 11.34 -56.31
CA LYS A 199 -56.10 11.71 -57.54
C LYS A 199 -57.59 11.36 -57.47
N GLN A 200 -57.94 10.17 -56.98
CA GLN A 200 -59.34 9.75 -56.83
C GLN A 200 -60.09 10.61 -55.81
N LEU A 201 -59.47 10.93 -54.67
CA LEU A 201 -60.05 11.81 -53.65
C LEU A 201 -60.26 13.25 -54.17
N PHE A 202 -59.31 13.81 -54.89
CA PHE A 202 -59.42 15.16 -55.46
C PHE A 202 -60.54 15.26 -56.51
N ILE A 203 -60.70 14.24 -57.36
CA ILE A 203 -61.82 14.13 -58.31
C ILE A 203 -63.16 14.04 -57.58
N SER A 204 -63.21 13.29 -56.47
CA SER A 204 -64.43 13.17 -55.67
C SER A 204 -64.81 14.49 -54.99
N LYS A 205 -63.84 15.24 -54.45
CA LYS A 205 -64.08 16.53 -53.77
C LYS A 205 -64.62 17.61 -54.72
N ASN A 206 -64.04 17.74 -55.91
CA ASN A 206 -64.51 18.65 -56.95
C ASN A 206 -65.96 18.36 -57.42
N LYS A 207 -66.45 17.14 -57.23
CA LYS A 207 -67.85 16.76 -57.52
C LYS A 207 -68.84 17.29 -56.47
N TRP A 208 -68.41 17.50 -55.23
CA TRP A 208 -69.27 17.98 -54.13
C TRP A 208 -69.32 19.51 -54.06
N GLU A 209 -68.26 20.22 -54.43
CA GLU A 209 -68.21 21.70 -54.42
C GLU A 209 -68.92 22.36 -55.62
N LYS A 210 -69.38 21.58 -56.60
CA LYS A 210 -70.13 22.04 -57.80
C LYS A 210 -71.63 21.74 -57.75
N ARG A 211 -72.16 21.34 -56.59
CA ARG A 211 -73.60 21.22 -56.31
C ARG A 211 -74.02 22.35 -55.39
#